data_AF-A0A8H5KTG1-F1
#
_entry.id   AF-A0A8H5KTG1-F1
#
_cell.length_a   1.000
_cell.length_b   1.000
_cell.length_c   1.000
_cell.angle_alpha   90.00
_cell.angle_beta   90.00
_cell.angle_gamma   90.00
#
_symmetry.space_group_name_H-M   'P 1'
#
loop_
_entity.id
_entity.type
_entity.pdbx_description
1 polymer ?
#
loop_
_entity_poly.entity_id
_entity_poly.type
_entity_poly.pdbx_seq_one_letter_code
_entity_poly.pdbx_strand_id
1 'polypeptide(L)'
;MSSAENTTPEVTTSSESSTSSTALITVTMATNPSTLERLPQEILLKINKLLIFRGASRLARTSKYLHRVLNGEIYKLAGKHDNWYPLFVAAATGNICTLEKCFEHGAVVDTHWPRYSTLEFGHGQRLYLTLGWRPLRQAISSRQTVAVDWLLEHGADPDETLLEAVLMHRREAPLGFAYRCGFGPVQNWITCRSILFFLLEAGADLNEVAEGPAYEIEAMYDYRWYISHYWQM
;
A
#
# COMPACT_ATOMS: atom_id res chain seq x y z
N MET A 1 31.83 -11.64 -60.63
CA MET A 1 31.85 -13.10 -60.83
C MET A 1 33.30 -13.51 -60.89
N SER A 2 33.84 -14.04 -59.78
CA SER A 2 35.14 -14.70 -59.80
C SER A 2 35.03 -15.92 -58.90
N SER A 3 35.44 -17.04 -59.48
CA SER A 3 35.11 -18.41 -59.11
C SER A 3 36.09 -18.97 -58.10
N ALA A 4 35.61 -19.98 -57.39
CA ALA A 4 36.28 -20.71 -56.32
C ALA A 4 37.59 -21.38 -56.76
N GLU A 5 38.59 -21.31 -55.88
CA GLU A 5 39.66 -22.30 -55.80
C GLU A 5 39.45 -23.15 -54.54
N ASN A 6 39.38 -24.45 -54.80
CA ASN A 6 39.10 -25.54 -53.89
C ASN A 6 40.45 -26.12 -53.47
N THR A 7 40.75 -26.17 -52.17
CA THR A 7 41.90 -26.93 -51.66
C THR A 7 41.54 -27.56 -50.33
N THR A 8 41.23 -28.85 -50.41
CA THR A 8 41.20 -29.82 -49.30
C THR A 8 42.57 -29.87 -48.61
N PRO A 9 42.64 -30.23 -47.32
CA PRO A 9 43.13 -31.58 -47.06
C PRO A 9 42.48 -32.32 -45.88
N GLU A 10 42.51 -33.65 -46.03
CA GLU A 10 42.66 -34.70 -45.03
C GLU A 10 41.68 -34.86 -43.86
N VAL A 11 40.81 -35.85 -44.07
CA VAL A 11 40.15 -36.66 -43.05
C VAL A 11 41.21 -37.44 -42.27
N THR A 12 41.30 -37.22 -40.96
CA THR A 12 41.78 -38.25 -40.03
C THR A 12 40.69 -38.49 -39.01
N THR A 13 39.96 -39.58 -39.21
CA THR A 13 39.08 -40.18 -38.22
C THR A 13 39.91 -40.75 -37.07
N SER A 14 39.71 -40.25 -35.86
CA SER A 14 39.89 -41.04 -34.65
C SER A 14 38.71 -40.76 -33.72
N SER A 15 37.85 -41.76 -33.65
CA SER A 15 36.76 -41.92 -32.71
C SER A 15 37.32 -42.23 -31.33
N GLU A 16 36.87 -41.50 -30.30
CA GLU A 16 36.06 -42.03 -29.19
C GLU A 16 36.14 -41.18 -27.91
N SER A 17 35.00 -41.19 -27.21
CA SER A 17 34.83 -40.96 -25.78
C SER A 17 34.64 -39.51 -25.27
N SER A 18 33.36 -39.15 -25.22
CA SER A 18 32.65 -38.72 -24.01
C SER A 18 33.37 -37.72 -23.08
N THR A 19 32.95 -36.45 -23.15
CA THR A 19 32.44 -35.74 -21.97
C THR A 19 31.56 -34.59 -22.46
N SER A 20 30.26 -34.72 -22.23
CA SER A 20 29.27 -33.66 -22.46
C SER A 20 29.50 -32.56 -21.42
N SER A 21 30.43 -31.66 -21.68
CA SER A 21 30.54 -30.40 -20.93
C SER A 21 29.59 -29.41 -21.58
N THR A 22 28.36 -29.38 -21.08
CA THR A 22 27.38 -28.34 -21.39
C THR A 22 27.95 -27.02 -20.88
N ALA A 23 28.71 -26.32 -21.73
CA ALA A 23 29.14 -24.97 -21.47
C ALA A 23 27.89 -24.10 -21.38
N LEU A 24 27.47 -23.78 -20.16
CA LEU A 24 26.53 -22.70 -19.89
C LEU A 24 27.18 -21.43 -20.43
N ILE A 25 26.85 -21.07 -21.67
CA ILE A 25 27.08 -19.75 -22.20
C ILE A 25 26.21 -18.84 -21.33
N THR A 26 26.83 -18.34 -20.26
CA THR A 26 26.26 -17.30 -19.44
C THR A 26 26.32 -16.06 -20.31
N VAL A 27 25.26 -15.83 -21.09
CA VAL A 27 25.07 -14.56 -21.78
C VAL A 27 24.88 -13.53 -20.68
N THR A 28 25.98 -12.99 -20.17
CA THR A 28 26.01 -11.74 -19.44
C THR A 28 25.58 -10.69 -20.46
N MET A 29 24.26 -10.48 -20.57
CA MET A 29 23.70 -9.31 -21.22
C MET A 29 24.32 -8.11 -20.49
N ALA A 30 25.39 -7.55 -21.05
CA ALA A 30 25.90 -6.25 -20.68
C ALA A 30 24.77 -5.27 -20.98
N THR A 31 23.92 -5.04 -19.99
CA THR A 31 22.83 -4.09 -20.06
C THR A 31 23.50 -2.73 -20.09
N ASN A 32 23.67 -2.19 -21.30
CA ASN A 32 24.15 -0.83 -21.48
C ASN A 32 23.29 0.06 -20.57
N PRO A 33 23.90 0.81 -19.63
CA PRO A 33 23.13 1.65 -18.72
C PRO A 33 22.30 2.59 -19.56
N SER A 34 21.00 2.59 -19.26
CA SER A 34 20.03 3.41 -19.98
C SER A 34 20.44 4.89 -19.92
N THR A 35 20.06 5.70 -20.91
CA THR A 35 20.46 7.12 -20.96
C THR A 35 20.10 7.88 -19.67
N LEU A 36 19.03 7.46 -18.98
CA LEU A 36 18.60 8.01 -17.69
C LEU A 36 19.50 7.61 -16.52
N GLU A 37 20.15 6.43 -16.56
CA GLU A 37 21.09 5.98 -15.54
C GLU A 37 22.45 6.68 -15.63
N ARG A 38 22.75 7.29 -16.79
CA ARG A 38 23.96 8.11 -16.98
C ARG A 38 23.78 9.55 -16.51
N LEU A 39 22.55 9.98 -16.22
CA LEU A 39 22.31 11.33 -15.72
C LEU A 39 22.81 11.47 -14.28
N PRO A 40 23.37 12.64 -13.92
CA PRO A 40 23.71 12.93 -12.53
C PRO A 40 22.47 12.83 -11.64
N GLN A 41 22.66 12.33 -10.41
CA GLN A 41 21.59 12.18 -9.43
C GLN A 41 20.81 13.48 -9.22
N GLU A 42 21.49 14.63 -9.20
CA GLU A 42 20.87 15.95 -9.02
C GLU A 42 19.82 16.28 -10.08
N ILE A 43 20.06 15.89 -11.34
CA ILE A 43 19.11 16.11 -12.44
C ILE A 43 17.89 15.21 -12.27
N LEU A 44 18.11 13.96 -11.87
CA LEU A 44 17.02 13.02 -11.56
C LEU A 44 16.15 13.54 -10.41
N LEU A 45 16.75 14.12 -9.37
CA LEU A 45 16.01 14.73 -8.27
C LEU A 45 15.25 15.99 -8.69
N LYS A 46 15.81 16.81 -9.59
CA LYS A 46 15.09 17.97 -10.16
C LYS A 46 13.89 17.53 -11.00
N ILE A 47 14.04 16.49 -11.82
CA ILE A 47 12.93 15.90 -12.58
C ILE A 47 11.86 15.38 -11.61
N ASN A 48 12.26 14.70 -10.55
CA ASN A 48 11.33 14.16 -9.54
C ASN A 48 10.47 15.25 -8.90
N LYS A 49 11.03 16.43 -8.60
CA LYS A 49 10.30 17.57 -8.04
C LYS A 49 9.23 18.15 -8.98
N LEU A 50 9.37 17.93 -10.29
CA LEU A 50 8.40 18.40 -11.30
C LEU A 50 7.26 17.40 -11.54
N LEU A 51 7.42 16.16 -11.06
CA LEU A 51 6.45 15.09 -11.26
C LEU A 51 5.49 15.00 -10.07
N ILE A 52 4.21 14.79 -10.35
CA ILE A 52 3.25 14.34 -9.35
C ILE A 52 3.65 12.97 -8.80
N PHE A 53 3.32 12.66 -7.54
CA PHE A 53 3.68 11.41 -6.86
C PHE A 53 3.54 10.16 -7.74
N ARG A 54 2.45 10.06 -8.49
CA ARG A 54 2.16 8.92 -9.38
C ARG A 54 3.17 8.79 -10.53
N GLY A 55 3.51 9.91 -11.17
CA GLY A 55 4.48 9.94 -12.27
C GLY A 55 5.86 9.59 -11.76
N ALA A 56 6.24 10.18 -10.63
CA ALA A 56 7.49 9.91 -9.93
C ALA A 56 7.60 8.42 -9.53
N SER A 57 6.55 7.85 -8.94
CA SER A 57 6.50 6.43 -8.54
C SER A 57 6.62 5.48 -9.73
N ARG A 58 6.01 5.83 -10.88
CA ARG A 58 6.13 5.04 -12.12
C ARG A 58 7.54 5.12 -12.68
N LEU A 59 8.17 6.29 -12.67
CA LEU A 59 9.55 6.45 -13.09
C LEU A 59 10.50 5.66 -12.19
N ALA A 60 10.31 5.72 -10.87
CA ALA A 60 11.12 4.94 -9.92
C ALA A 60 10.98 3.42 -10.12
N ARG A 61 9.84 2.94 -10.65
CA ARG A 61 9.61 1.52 -10.93
C ARG A 61 10.27 1.01 -12.20
N THR A 62 10.76 1.85 -13.10
CA THR A 62 11.34 1.39 -14.38
C THR A 62 12.73 0.78 -14.23
N SER A 63 13.51 1.24 -13.25
CA SER A 63 14.88 0.76 -13.01
C SER A 63 15.19 0.61 -11.52
N LYS A 64 16.00 -0.39 -11.17
CA LYS A 64 16.53 -0.60 -9.81
C LYS A 64 17.40 0.56 -9.32
N TYR A 65 18.08 1.26 -10.23
CA TYR A 65 18.87 2.44 -9.90
C TYR A 65 17.95 3.61 -9.54
N LEU A 66 16.98 3.90 -10.41
CA LEU A 66 16.00 4.96 -10.18
C LEU A 66 15.16 4.69 -8.92
N HIS A 67 14.80 3.44 -8.65
CA HIS A 67 14.11 3.08 -7.41
C HIS A 67 14.94 3.49 -6.18
N ARG A 68 16.22 3.12 -6.12
CA ARG A 68 17.08 3.45 -4.98
C ARG A 68 17.28 4.95 -4.78
N VAL A 69 17.43 5.69 -5.88
CA VAL A 69 17.69 7.13 -5.84
C VAL A 69 16.42 7.95 -5.55
N LEU A 70 15.32 7.63 -6.23
CA LEU A 70 14.11 8.46 -6.20
C LEU A 70 13.17 8.10 -5.06
N ASN A 71 13.13 6.83 -4.62
CA ASN A 71 12.08 6.37 -3.71
C ASN A 71 12.06 7.18 -2.39
N GLY A 72 13.21 7.45 -1.78
CA GLY A 72 13.26 8.27 -0.56
C GLY A 72 12.78 9.71 -0.77
N GLU A 73 13.13 10.32 -1.90
CA GLU A 73 12.69 11.69 -2.22
C GLU A 73 11.20 11.75 -2.60
N ILE A 74 10.66 10.69 -3.18
CA ILE A 74 9.23 10.57 -3.48
C ILE A 74 8.39 10.66 -2.21
N TYR A 75 8.73 9.94 -1.14
CA TYR A 75 7.99 9.99 0.12
C TYR A 75 8.17 11.34 0.84
N LYS A 76 9.38 11.93 0.80
CA LYS A 76 9.60 13.29 1.34
C LYS A 76 8.75 14.35 0.63
N LEU A 77 8.61 14.26 -0.69
CA LEU A 77 7.76 15.17 -1.46
C LEU A 77 6.27 14.87 -1.25
N ALA A 78 5.90 13.61 -1.06
CA ALA A 78 4.53 13.21 -0.79
C ALA A 78 3.99 13.85 0.50
N GLY A 79 4.82 13.95 1.55
CA GLY A 79 4.45 14.67 2.76
C GLY A 79 4.27 16.18 2.57
N LYS A 80 5.05 16.79 1.67
CA LYS A 80 5.02 18.25 1.43
C LYS A 80 3.92 18.71 0.49
N HIS A 81 3.62 17.93 -0.55
CA HIS A 81 2.76 18.37 -1.66
C HIS A 81 1.50 17.52 -1.81
N ASP A 82 1.54 16.26 -1.38
CA ASP A 82 0.45 15.30 -1.63
C ASP A 82 -0.26 14.84 -0.35
N ASN A 83 -0.10 15.59 0.76
CA ASN A 83 -0.74 15.34 2.05
C ASN A 83 -0.64 13.86 2.49
N TRP A 84 0.53 13.24 2.33
CA TRP A 84 0.74 11.83 2.66
C TRP A 84 -0.21 10.85 1.94
N TYR A 85 -0.61 11.16 0.71
CA TYR A 85 -1.35 10.24 -0.17
C TYR A 85 -0.92 8.75 -0.09
N PRO A 86 0.37 8.38 -0.17
CA PRO A 86 0.77 6.98 -0.08
C PRO A 86 0.36 6.29 1.23
N LEU A 87 0.23 7.02 2.34
CA LEU A 87 -0.21 6.51 3.63
C LEU A 87 -1.66 6.00 3.54
N PHE A 88 -2.54 6.78 2.92
CA PHE A 88 -3.95 6.42 2.75
C PHE A 88 -4.15 5.25 1.77
N VAL A 89 -3.37 5.21 0.70
CA VAL A 89 -3.37 4.07 -0.24
C VAL A 89 -2.89 2.81 0.47
N ALA A 90 -1.84 2.91 1.27
CA ALA A 90 -1.30 1.80 2.03
C ALA A 90 -2.31 1.29 3.06
N ALA A 91 -3.00 2.18 3.77
CA ALA A 91 -4.09 1.84 4.68
C ALA A 91 -5.27 1.15 3.95
N ALA A 92 -5.65 1.61 2.77
CA ALA A 92 -6.73 1.01 1.97
C ALA A 92 -6.36 -0.37 1.39
N THR A 93 -5.07 -0.60 1.11
CA THR A 93 -4.58 -1.83 0.46
C THR A 93 -3.98 -2.84 1.43
N GLY A 94 -3.74 -2.46 2.69
CA GLY A 94 -3.05 -3.31 3.67
C GLY A 94 -1.54 -3.40 3.46
N ASN A 95 -0.93 -2.45 2.74
CA ASN A 95 0.49 -2.53 2.38
C ASN A 95 1.39 -1.95 3.48
N ILE A 96 1.80 -2.80 4.41
CA ILE A 96 2.62 -2.43 5.58
C ILE A 96 3.97 -1.82 5.18
N CYS A 97 4.65 -2.38 4.17
CA CYS A 97 5.92 -1.84 3.68
C CYS A 97 5.82 -0.38 3.19
N THR A 98 4.63 0.04 2.75
CA THR A 98 4.38 1.42 2.33
C THR A 98 4.02 2.31 3.53
N LEU A 99 3.31 1.79 4.54
CA LEU A 99 3.06 2.48 5.81
C LEU A 99 4.39 2.78 6.52
N GLU A 100 5.25 1.77 6.67
CA GLU A 100 6.58 1.91 7.28
C GLU A 100 7.40 2.99 6.58
N LYS A 101 7.47 2.97 5.25
CA LYS A 101 8.19 4.01 4.48
C LYS A 101 7.61 5.41 4.68
N CYS A 102 6.29 5.55 4.79
CA CYS A 102 5.71 6.86 5.08
C CYS A 102 6.14 7.33 6.47
N PHE A 103 6.10 6.44 7.46
CA PHE A 103 6.46 6.75 8.84
C PHE A 103 7.96 7.07 9.01
N GLU A 104 8.85 6.28 8.39
CA GLU A 104 10.30 6.56 8.32
C GLU A 104 10.62 7.96 7.76
N HIS A 105 9.77 8.47 6.88
CA HIS A 105 9.93 9.78 6.27
C HIS A 105 9.17 10.91 6.99
N GLY A 106 8.57 10.63 8.16
CA GLY A 106 7.95 11.62 9.05
C GLY A 106 6.45 11.80 8.87
N ALA A 107 5.74 10.79 8.35
CA ALA A 107 4.28 10.81 8.31
C ALA A 107 3.70 10.74 9.72
N VAL A 108 2.71 11.59 10.01
CA VAL A 108 1.93 11.52 11.25
C VAL A 108 0.79 10.51 11.04
N VAL A 109 0.60 9.59 11.98
CA VAL A 109 -0.39 8.50 11.90
C VAL A 109 -1.80 9.05 11.77
N ASP A 110 -2.14 10.07 12.56
CA ASP A 110 -3.45 10.73 12.57
C ASP A 110 -3.59 11.89 11.57
N THR A 111 -2.86 11.85 10.46
CA THR A 111 -3.03 12.86 9.39
C THR A 111 -4.42 12.76 8.77
N HIS A 112 -5.15 13.87 8.66
CA HIS A 112 -6.42 13.91 7.91
C HIS A 112 -6.21 14.18 6.44
N TRP A 113 -7.01 13.51 5.59
CA TRP A 113 -7.12 13.90 4.20
C TRP A 113 -7.83 15.27 4.08
N PRO A 114 -7.38 16.19 3.22
CA PRO A 114 -8.09 17.46 3.00
C PRO A 114 -9.46 17.21 2.34
N ARG A 115 -10.51 17.79 2.94
CA ARG A 115 -11.89 17.72 2.44
C ARG A 115 -11.98 18.35 1.04
N TYR A 116 -12.76 17.73 0.14
CA TYR A 116 -12.93 18.14 -1.27
C TYR A 116 -11.67 18.05 -2.15
N SER A 117 -10.57 17.48 -1.65
CA SER A 117 -9.44 17.09 -2.49
C SER A 117 -9.81 15.81 -3.24
N THR A 118 -10.34 15.96 -4.45
CA THR A 118 -10.46 14.88 -5.42
C THR A 118 -9.11 14.72 -6.13
N LEU A 119 -8.35 13.71 -5.74
CA LEU A 119 -7.31 13.19 -6.63
C LEU A 119 -8.01 12.45 -7.76
N GLU A 120 -8.01 13.04 -8.96
CA GLU A 120 -8.51 12.36 -10.15
C GLU A 120 -7.58 11.21 -10.52
N PHE A 121 -8.05 9.99 -10.30
CA PHE A 121 -7.39 8.79 -10.75
C PHE A 121 -7.60 8.63 -12.26
N GLY A 122 -6.53 8.72 -13.05
CA GLY A 122 -6.53 8.11 -14.38
C GLY A 122 -6.82 6.62 -14.25
N HIS A 123 -7.88 6.14 -14.93
CA HIS A 123 -8.46 4.78 -14.92
C HIS A 123 -9.62 4.50 -13.93
N GLY A 124 -10.39 5.49 -13.49
CA GLY A 124 -11.73 5.26 -12.92
C GLY A 124 -11.80 4.57 -11.55
N GLN A 125 -10.67 4.15 -10.97
CA GLN A 125 -10.59 3.68 -9.60
C GLN A 125 -10.55 4.89 -8.65
N ARG A 126 -11.72 5.31 -8.16
CA ARG A 126 -11.81 6.31 -7.10
C ARG A 126 -11.49 5.62 -5.78
N LEU A 127 -10.29 5.81 -5.22
CA LEU A 127 -10.19 5.77 -3.76
C LEU A 127 -11.02 6.96 -3.28
N TYR A 128 -12.14 6.69 -2.61
CA TYR A 128 -13.03 7.71 -2.05
C TYR A 128 -12.40 8.34 -0.80
N LEU A 129 -11.24 8.98 -0.98
CA LEU A 129 -10.56 9.77 0.05
C LEU A 129 -11.32 11.08 0.35
N THR A 130 -12.40 11.35 -0.38
CA THR A 130 -13.17 12.61 -0.37
C THR A 130 -13.77 13.03 0.97
N LEU A 131 -13.79 12.13 1.96
CA LEU A 131 -14.46 12.34 3.24
C LEU A 131 -13.57 12.90 4.35
N GLY A 132 -12.30 13.20 4.04
CA GLY A 132 -11.36 13.76 5.02
C GLY A 132 -11.01 12.78 6.14
N TRP A 133 -11.03 11.49 5.82
CA TRP A 133 -10.73 10.42 6.75
C TRP A 133 -9.26 10.41 7.14
N ARG A 134 -8.97 9.83 8.32
CA ARG A 134 -7.63 9.41 8.73
C ARG A 134 -7.27 8.07 8.10
N PRO A 135 -5.97 7.68 8.12
CA PRO A 135 -5.54 6.35 7.71
C PRO A 135 -6.29 5.22 8.42
N LEU A 136 -6.54 5.33 9.73
CA LEU A 136 -7.22 4.29 10.51
C LEU A 136 -8.64 4.05 9.96
N ARG A 137 -9.43 5.11 9.79
CA ARG A 137 -10.80 5.00 9.26
C ARG A 137 -10.83 4.50 7.81
N GLN A 138 -9.84 4.88 7.01
CA GLN A 138 -9.68 4.34 5.66
C GLN A 138 -9.38 2.82 5.67
N ALA A 139 -8.52 2.35 6.57
CA ALA A 139 -8.23 0.93 6.74
C ALA A 139 -9.46 0.14 7.19
N ILE A 140 -10.25 0.68 8.13
CA ILE A 140 -11.52 0.09 8.58
C ILE A 140 -12.51 0.00 7.41
N SER A 141 -12.70 1.08 6.65
CA SER A 141 -13.63 1.08 5.50
C SER A 141 -13.21 0.09 4.41
N SER A 142 -11.90 -0.12 4.23
CA SER A 142 -11.34 -1.10 3.30
C SER A 142 -11.26 -2.51 3.89
N ARG A 143 -11.64 -2.70 5.16
CA ARG A 143 -11.59 -3.97 5.92
C ARG A 143 -10.19 -4.58 5.96
N GLN A 144 -9.16 -3.74 6.10
CA GLN A 144 -7.77 -4.17 6.15
C GLN A 144 -7.33 -4.38 7.61
N THR A 145 -7.50 -5.59 8.13
CA THR A 145 -7.13 -5.95 9.52
C THR A 145 -5.68 -5.64 9.84
N VAL A 146 -4.76 -6.03 8.96
CA VAL A 146 -3.31 -5.86 9.17
C VAL A 146 -2.92 -4.38 9.23
N ALA A 147 -3.55 -3.53 8.43
CA ALA A 147 -3.29 -2.09 8.48
C ALA A 147 -3.90 -1.43 9.72
N VAL A 148 -5.08 -1.88 10.16
CA VAL A 148 -5.70 -1.39 11.41
C VAL A 148 -4.81 -1.71 12.60
N ASP A 149 -4.39 -2.97 12.73
CA ASP A 149 -3.50 -3.44 13.80
C ASP A 149 -2.20 -2.62 13.83
N TRP A 150 -1.52 -2.51 12.68
CA TRP A 150 -0.31 -1.71 12.57
C TRP A 150 -0.51 -0.24 12.95
N LEU A 151 -1.61 0.40 12.53
CA LEU A 151 -1.88 1.80 12.84
C LEU A 151 -2.10 2.00 14.34
N LEU A 152 -2.83 1.10 15.00
CA LEU A 152 -3.09 1.15 16.44
C LEU A 152 -1.80 0.93 17.25
N GLU A 153 -0.95 -0.04 16.85
CA GLU A 153 0.35 -0.26 17.47
C GLU A 153 1.27 0.97 17.36
N HIS A 154 1.13 1.77 16.30
CA HIS A 154 1.92 2.98 16.06
C HIS A 154 1.27 4.25 16.66
N GLY A 155 0.28 4.09 17.53
CA GLY A 155 -0.33 5.17 18.30
C GLY A 155 -1.43 5.94 17.58
N ALA A 156 -2.13 5.32 16.63
CA ALA A 156 -3.38 5.89 16.11
C ALA A 156 -4.43 5.93 17.21
N ASP A 157 -5.09 7.08 17.38
CA ASP A 157 -6.16 7.19 18.37
C ASP A 157 -7.41 6.37 17.94
N PRO A 158 -7.88 5.42 18.77
CA PRO A 158 -9.02 4.56 18.42
C PRO A 158 -10.37 5.28 18.48
N ASP A 159 -10.44 6.39 19.22
CA ASP A 159 -11.67 7.13 19.50
C ASP A 159 -11.79 8.46 18.76
N GLU A 160 -10.71 9.01 18.19
CA GLU A 160 -10.64 10.46 17.97
C GLU A 160 -11.70 11.00 17.01
N THR A 161 -12.73 11.59 17.61
CA THR A 161 -14.00 11.94 17.00
C THR A 161 -14.17 13.43 16.77
N LEU A 162 -13.43 14.34 17.41
CA LEU A 162 -13.81 15.77 17.36
C LEU A 162 -13.54 16.38 15.98
N LEU A 163 -12.31 16.27 15.47
CA LEU A 163 -11.97 16.78 14.14
C LEU A 163 -12.72 16.00 13.05
N GLU A 164 -12.86 14.68 13.22
CA GLU A 164 -13.67 13.84 12.34
C GLU A 164 -15.15 14.23 12.34
N ALA A 165 -15.77 14.47 13.49
CA ALA A 165 -17.16 14.87 13.60
C ALA A 165 -17.41 16.25 13.00
N VAL A 166 -16.47 17.18 13.17
CA VAL A 166 -16.52 18.51 12.55
C VAL A 166 -16.38 18.39 11.03
N LEU A 167 -15.44 17.55 10.54
CA LEU A 167 -15.20 17.36 9.12
C LEU A 167 -16.32 16.57 8.41
N MET A 168 -16.94 15.60 9.09
CA MET A 168 -17.94 14.69 8.51
C MET A 168 -19.39 15.06 8.83
N HIS A 169 -19.61 16.06 9.69
CA HIS A 169 -20.93 16.40 10.26
C HIS A 169 -21.66 15.19 10.86
N ARG A 170 -20.90 14.16 11.28
CA ARG A 170 -21.42 12.93 11.87
C ARG A 170 -20.50 12.55 13.03
N ARG A 171 -21.04 12.54 14.25
CA ARG A 171 -20.41 11.88 15.40
C ARG A 171 -20.66 10.39 15.27
N GLU A 172 -19.69 9.67 14.71
CA GLU A 172 -19.67 8.21 14.68
C GLU A 172 -18.25 7.80 15.00
N ALA A 173 -18.06 7.19 16.19
CA ALA A 173 -16.77 6.66 16.62
C ALA A 173 -16.26 5.59 15.65
N PRO A 174 -14.93 5.42 15.49
CA PRO A 174 -14.36 4.38 14.65
C PRO A 174 -14.89 2.98 14.99
N LEU A 175 -15.14 2.71 16.28
CA LEU A 175 -15.74 1.47 16.76
C LEU A 175 -17.17 1.25 16.20
N GLY A 176 -18.04 2.25 16.30
CA GLY A 176 -19.39 2.19 15.71
C GLY A 176 -19.37 2.11 14.18
N PHE A 177 -18.42 2.79 13.54
CA PHE A 177 -18.21 2.72 12.09
C PHE A 177 -17.79 1.31 11.65
N ALA A 178 -16.83 0.68 12.35
CA ALA A 178 -16.39 -0.69 12.10
C ALA A 178 -17.54 -1.70 12.25
N TYR A 179 -18.39 -1.51 13.27
CA TYR A 179 -19.58 -2.33 13.46
C TYR A 179 -20.55 -2.23 12.27
N ARG A 180 -20.81 -1.00 11.79
CA ARG A 180 -21.65 -0.80 10.61
C ARG A 180 -21.04 -1.36 9.32
N CYS A 181 -19.71 -1.37 9.20
CA CYS A 181 -19.01 -2.01 8.08
C CYS A 181 -19.19 -3.53 8.03
N GLY A 182 -19.54 -4.16 9.16
CA GLY A 182 -19.85 -5.58 9.26
C GLY A 182 -21.21 -5.96 8.65
N PHE A 183 -22.13 -4.99 8.48
CA PHE A 183 -23.40 -5.21 7.81
C PHE A 183 -23.18 -5.61 6.34
N GLY A 184 -23.69 -6.78 5.94
CA GLY A 184 -23.57 -7.30 4.58
C GLY A 184 -23.06 -8.74 4.52
N PRO A 185 -22.28 -9.11 3.48
CA PRO A 185 -21.88 -10.50 3.23
C PRO A 185 -21.12 -11.14 4.38
N VAL A 186 -21.32 -12.44 4.58
CA VAL A 186 -20.64 -13.28 5.60
C VAL A 186 -19.12 -13.08 5.65
N GLN A 187 -18.51 -12.84 4.49
CA GLN A 187 -17.07 -12.60 4.37
C GLN A 187 -16.58 -11.38 5.17
N ASN A 188 -17.45 -10.39 5.39
CA ASN A 188 -17.13 -9.20 6.16
C ASN A 188 -17.18 -9.44 7.67
N TRP A 189 -17.96 -10.41 8.14
CA TRP A 189 -18.22 -10.60 9.57
C TRP A 189 -16.94 -10.90 10.34
N ILE A 190 -16.14 -11.84 9.84
CA ILE A 190 -14.89 -12.24 10.50
C ILE A 190 -13.92 -11.06 10.54
N THR A 191 -13.73 -10.39 9.39
CA THR A 191 -12.79 -9.27 9.27
C THR A 191 -13.20 -8.07 10.11
N CYS A 192 -14.48 -7.69 10.09
CA CYS A 192 -14.97 -6.55 10.88
C CYS A 192 -14.97 -6.86 12.37
N ARG A 193 -15.25 -8.11 12.76
CA ARG A 193 -15.09 -8.57 14.14
C ARG A 193 -13.64 -8.45 14.62
N SER A 194 -12.68 -8.89 13.82
CA SER A 194 -11.26 -8.72 14.16
C SER A 194 -10.89 -7.24 14.33
N ILE A 195 -11.38 -6.36 13.44
CA ILE A 195 -11.18 -4.91 13.55
C ILE A 195 -11.79 -4.35 14.84
N LEU A 196 -13.00 -4.77 15.21
CA LEU A 196 -13.64 -4.37 16.47
C LEU A 196 -12.78 -4.77 17.67
N PHE A 197 -12.23 -5.98 17.66
CA PHE A 197 -11.38 -6.45 18.75
C PHE A 197 -10.08 -5.67 18.85
N PHE A 198 -9.41 -5.39 17.73
CA PHE A 198 -8.22 -4.54 17.75
C PHE A 198 -8.51 -3.14 18.31
N LEU A 199 -9.66 -2.55 17.96
CA LEU A 199 -10.06 -1.26 18.50
C LEU A 199 -10.33 -1.31 20.02
N LEU A 200 -11.01 -2.36 20.50
CA LEU A 200 -11.25 -2.55 21.94
C LEU A 200 -9.94 -2.79 22.71
N GLU A 201 -9.03 -3.59 22.17
CA GLU A 201 -7.71 -3.85 22.76
C GLU A 201 -6.84 -2.58 22.78
N ALA A 202 -6.99 -1.69 21.79
CA ALA A 202 -6.35 -0.38 21.76
C ALA A 202 -6.98 0.63 22.73
N GLY A 203 -8.08 0.28 23.40
CA GLY A 203 -8.74 1.10 24.41
C GLY A 203 -9.89 1.97 23.89
N ALA A 204 -10.50 1.62 22.76
CA ALA A 204 -11.68 2.33 22.25
C ALA A 204 -12.83 2.35 23.28
N ASP A 205 -13.44 3.52 23.47
CA ASP A 205 -14.55 3.70 24.39
C ASP A 205 -15.89 3.22 23.77
N LEU A 206 -16.53 2.26 24.42
CA LEU A 206 -17.87 1.79 24.06
C LEU A 206 -18.95 2.87 24.29
N ASN A 207 -18.72 3.82 25.20
CA ASN A 207 -19.70 4.88 25.50
C ASN A 207 -19.87 5.87 24.33
N GLU A 208 -18.90 5.95 23.43
CA GLU A 208 -18.97 6.77 22.22
C GLU A 208 -19.79 6.10 21.10
N VAL A 209 -20.26 4.86 21.33
CA VAL A 209 -21.13 4.11 20.43
C VAL A 209 -22.58 4.19 20.92
N ALA A 210 -23.55 4.19 19.99
CA ALA A 210 -24.96 4.12 20.35
C ALA A 210 -25.26 2.85 21.16
N GLU A 211 -26.16 2.95 22.15
CA GLU A 211 -26.43 1.88 23.14
C GLU A 211 -26.69 0.51 22.48
N GLY A 212 -27.51 0.44 21.42
CA GLY A 212 -27.82 -0.82 20.73
C GLY A 212 -26.57 -1.53 20.18
N PRO A 213 -25.82 -0.91 19.26
CA PRO A 213 -24.56 -1.46 18.77
C PRO A 213 -23.53 -1.75 19.87
N ALA A 214 -23.47 -0.95 20.94
CA ALA A 214 -22.53 -1.17 22.04
C ALA A 214 -22.75 -2.54 22.73
N TYR A 215 -24.01 -2.87 23.08
CA TYR A 215 -24.34 -4.19 23.65
C TYR A 215 -24.01 -5.35 22.71
N GLU A 216 -24.23 -5.18 21.41
CA GLU A 216 -23.92 -6.23 20.44
C GLU A 216 -22.40 -6.43 20.28
N ILE A 217 -21.61 -5.36 20.36
CA ILE A 217 -20.14 -5.40 20.33
C ILE A 217 -19.60 -6.09 21.60
N GLU A 218 -20.11 -5.72 22.77
CA GLU A 218 -19.75 -6.34 24.05
C GLU A 218 -20.07 -7.84 24.04
N ALA A 219 -21.28 -8.22 23.62
CA ALA A 219 -21.65 -9.64 23.46
C ALA A 219 -20.75 -10.37 22.44
N MET A 220 -20.32 -9.71 21.37
CA MET A 220 -19.37 -10.30 20.42
C MET A 220 -17.97 -10.46 21.03
N TYR A 221 -17.56 -9.60 21.94
CA TYR A 221 -16.28 -9.71 22.64
C TYR A 221 -16.30 -10.87 23.65
N ASP A 222 -17.35 -10.97 24.46
CA ASP A 222 -17.47 -12.01 25.49
C ASP A 222 -17.71 -13.41 24.91
N TYR A 223 -18.53 -13.52 23.86
CA TYR A 223 -18.94 -14.79 23.28
C TYR A 223 -18.30 -15.03 21.91
N ARG A 224 -17.32 -15.93 21.87
CA ARG A 224 -16.58 -16.29 20.64
C ARG A 224 -17.47 -16.77 19.48
N TRP A 225 -18.62 -17.36 19.77
CA TRP A 225 -19.56 -17.89 18.78
C TRP A 225 -20.68 -16.90 18.42
N TYR A 226 -20.84 -15.83 19.18
CA TYR A 226 -21.87 -14.82 18.92
C TYR A 226 -21.46 -13.94 17.75
N ILE A 227 -22.40 -13.73 16.84
CA ILE A 227 -22.33 -12.74 15.77
C ILE A 227 -23.61 -11.94 15.87
N SER A 228 -23.48 -10.62 15.79
CA SER A 228 -24.61 -9.69 15.75
C SER A 228 -25.73 -10.17 14.84
N HIS A 229 -26.96 -10.20 15.35
CA HIS A 229 -28.14 -10.51 14.54
C HIS A 229 -28.35 -9.47 13.44
N TYR A 230 -27.96 -8.22 13.68
CA TYR A 230 -28.02 -7.16 12.70
C TYR A 230 -27.15 -7.44 11.46
N TRP A 231 -26.03 -8.14 11.62
CA TRP A 231 -25.19 -8.54 10.47
C TRP A 231 -25.76 -9.68 9.64
N GLN A 232 -26.71 -10.43 10.20
CA GLN A 232 -27.33 -11.61 9.58
C GLN A 232 -28.63 -11.29 8.82
N MET A 233 -29.16 -10.06 8.96
CA MET A 233 -30.34 -9.56 8.23
C MET A 233 -29.97 -9.05 6.84
#